data_AF-A0A7C3WKR9-F1
#
_entry.id   AF-A0A7C3WKR9-F1
#
_cell.length_a   1.000
_cell.length_b   1.000
_cell.length_c   1.000
_cell.angle_alpha   90.00
_cell.angle_beta   90.00
_cell.angle_gamma   90.00
#
_symmetry.space_group_name_H-M   'P 1'
#
loop_
_entity.id
_entity.type
_entity.pdbx_description
1 polymer ?
#
loop_
_entity_poly.entity_id
_entity_poly.type
_entity_poly.pdbx_seq_one_letter_code
_entity_poly.pdbx_strand_id
1 'polypeptide(L)'
;MSKVALILPAYNEEKNIEIVIKEAKKFMPNSLIIVVDDGSKDRTFELAKKSGVIVLRHEKNKGKGEAIKTGFNYLKDKNIDYIIVADADRQYNIKDAQKFLKALKEEKADFVMGKRDWSKVPLRHRLGNFIWRTSFNLLFGKNLEDTNCGFVAFSRKAMEKIKDYIHGGYILEDEMLIAAVKNNFKIAQVPVEVYYKKKSGILRGIRMIFGVLIFILIEGIKFRFKIE
;
A
#
# COMPACT_ATOMS: atom_id res chain seq x y z
N MET A 1 7.68 1.20 -24.13
CA MET A 1 7.83 1.66 -22.72
C MET A 1 6.71 1.08 -21.89
N SER A 2 6.98 0.59 -20.68
CA SER A 2 5.93 0.08 -19.79
C SER A 2 5.01 1.20 -19.31
N LYS A 3 3.70 0.96 -19.31
CA LYS A 3 2.66 1.87 -18.84
C LYS A 3 2.44 1.67 -17.35
N VAL A 4 2.51 2.77 -16.59
CA VAL A 4 2.45 2.76 -15.12
C VAL A 4 1.26 3.57 -14.67
N ALA A 5 0.54 3.08 -13.66
CA ALA A 5 -0.45 3.86 -12.92
C ALA A 5 -0.01 4.10 -11.47
N LEU A 6 -0.27 5.29 -10.94
CA LEU A 6 -0.15 5.61 -9.53
C LEU A 6 -1.54 5.86 -8.96
N ILE A 7 -1.91 5.10 -7.94
CA ILE A 7 -3.15 5.27 -7.19
C ILE A 7 -2.81 5.94 -5.86
N LEU A 8 -3.51 7.03 -5.57
CA LEU A 8 -3.41 7.82 -4.34
C LEU A 8 -4.77 7.76 -3.61
N PRO A 9 -4.97 6.82 -2.68
CA PRO A 9 -6.11 6.86 -1.76
C PRO A 9 -6.03 8.11 -0.88
N ALA A 10 -7.09 8.90 -0.82
CA ALA A 10 -7.12 10.15 -0.08
C ALA A 10 -8.40 10.29 0.74
N TYR A 11 -8.26 10.72 2.00
CA TYR A 11 -9.38 11.09 2.86
C TYR A 11 -9.00 12.22 3.80
N ASN A 12 -9.58 13.40 3.59
CA ASN A 12 -9.28 14.64 4.30
C ASN A 12 -7.79 15.04 4.24
N GLU A 13 -7.25 15.08 3.02
CA GLU A 13 -5.86 15.39 2.69
C GLU A 13 -5.70 16.76 1.98
N GLU A 14 -6.57 17.74 2.24
CA GLU A 14 -6.53 19.05 1.56
C GLU A 14 -5.16 19.74 1.64
N LYS A 15 -4.42 19.51 2.73
CA LYS A 15 -3.09 20.10 2.97
C LYS A 15 -1.97 19.43 2.18
N ASN A 16 -2.18 18.20 1.72
CA ASN A 16 -1.14 17.35 1.15
C ASN A 16 -1.38 17.02 -0.32
N ILE A 17 -2.64 16.98 -0.77
CA ILE A 17 -3.04 16.38 -2.04
C ILE A 17 -2.40 17.05 -3.27
N GLU A 18 -2.37 18.38 -3.34
CA GLU A 18 -1.73 19.07 -4.48
C GLU A 18 -0.21 18.84 -4.51
N ILE A 19 0.41 18.79 -3.32
CA ILE A 19 1.85 18.62 -3.20
C ILE A 19 2.25 17.20 -3.64
N VAL A 20 1.54 16.17 -3.18
CA VAL A 20 1.83 14.79 -3.57
C VAL A 20 1.58 14.56 -5.07
N ILE A 21 0.54 15.19 -5.65
CA ILE A 21 0.30 15.14 -7.11
C ILE A 21 1.43 15.82 -7.87
N LYS A 22 1.91 16.98 -7.40
CA LYS A 22 3.05 17.69 -8.00
C LYS A 22 4.32 16.84 -7.94
N GLU A 23 4.59 16.19 -6.82
CA GLU A 23 5.71 15.26 -6.66
C GLU A 23 5.57 14.05 -7.60
N ALA A 24 4.38 13.47 -7.70
CA ALA A 24 4.09 12.37 -8.63
C ALA A 24 4.31 12.76 -10.09
N LYS A 25 3.83 13.93 -10.53
CA LYS A 25 4.08 14.44 -11.89
C LYS A 25 5.58 14.66 -12.16
N LYS A 26 6.32 15.13 -11.15
CA LYS A 26 7.76 15.35 -11.26
C LYS A 26 8.54 14.03 -11.37
N PHE A 27 8.25 13.05 -10.51
CA PHE A 27 9.04 11.82 -10.39
C PHE A 27 8.50 10.67 -11.23
N MET A 28 7.26 10.75 -11.72
CA MET A 28 6.61 9.75 -12.56
C MET A 28 5.86 10.43 -13.74
N PRO A 29 6.55 11.23 -14.58
CA PRO A 29 5.91 12.12 -15.57
C PRO A 29 5.06 11.39 -16.62
N ASN A 30 5.38 10.13 -16.92
CA ASN A 30 4.66 9.31 -17.91
C ASN A 30 3.63 8.35 -17.28
N SER A 31 3.33 8.52 -15.99
CA SER A 31 2.38 7.65 -15.29
C SER A 31 0.96 8.20 -15.31
N LEU A 32 -0.02 7.29 -15.31
CA LEU A 32 -1.42 7.62 -15.09
C LEU A 32 -1.66 7.84 -13.60
N ILE A 33 -1.80 9.10 -13.18
CA ILE A 33 -2.05 9.46 -11.78
C ILE A 33 -3.56 9.45 -11.52
N ILE A 34 -3.98 8.66 -10.54
CA ILE A 34 -5.37 8.48 -10.11
C ILE A 34 -5.45 8.78 -8.63
N VAL A 35 -6.23 9.80 -8.27
CA VAL A 35 -6.63 10.05 -6.89
C VAL A 35 -7.97 9.37 -6.67
N VAL A 36 -8.09 8.64 -5.56
CA VAL A 36 -9.38 8.11 -5.11
C VAL A 36 -9.75 8.83 -3.83
N ASP A 37 -10.61 9.84 -3.95
CA ASP A 37 -11.19 10.57 -2.82
C ASP A 37 -12.24 9.68 -2.14
N ASP A 38 -11.93 9.21 -0.94
CA ASP A 38 -12.76 8.32 -0.15
C ASP A 38 -13.83 9.10 0.63
N GLY A 39 -14.54 9.99 -0.05
CA GLY A 39 -15.61 10.81 0.52
C GLY A 39 -15.13 11.87 1.51
N SER A 40 -14.06 12.60 1.17
CA SER A 40 -13.54 13.69 2.02
C SER A 40 -14.60 14.77 2.24
N LYS A 41 -14.55 15.36 3.45
CA LYS A 41 -15.39 16.49 3.88
C LYS A 41 -14.70 17.84 3.72
N ASP A 42 -13.41 17.82 3.41
CA ASP A 42 -12.59 19.00 3.15
C ASP A 42 -12.42 19.24 1.63
N ARG A 43 -11.46 20.09 1.26
CA ARG A 43 -11.22 20.47 -0.14
C ARG A 43 -10.40 19.43 -0.95
N THR A 44 -10.14 18.24 -0.43
CA THR A 44 -9.30 17.21 -1.08
C THR A 44 -9.71 16.95 -2.53
N PHE A 45 -11.00 16.69 -2.76
CA PHE A 45 -11.53 16.40 -4.09
C PHE A 45 -11.33 17.56 -5.07
N GLU A 46 -11.67 18.78 -4.65
CA GLU A 46 -11.56 19.98 -5.47
C GLU A 46 -10.11 20.24 -5.89
N LEU A 47 -9.20 20.15 -4.94
CA LEU A 47 -7.77 20.38 -5.14
C LEU A 47 -7.14 19.31 -6.03
N ALA A 48 -7.52 18.04 -5.85
CA ALA A 48 -7.09 16.96 -6.73
C ALA A 48 -7.58 17.18 -8.17
N LYS A 49 -8.85 17.58 -8.35
CA LYS A 49 -9.44 17.82 -9.68
C LYS A 49 -8.77 19.00 -10.37
N LYS A 50 -8.53 20.09 -9.64
CA LYS A 50 -7.81 21.28 -10.13
C LYS A 50 -6.39 20.96 -10.57
N SER A 51 -5.77 19.94 -9.98
CA SER A 51 -4.44 19.47 -10.35
C SER A 51 -4.40 18.73 -11.70
N GLY A 52 -5.53 18.50 -12.36
CA GLY A 52 -5.59 17.92 -13.71
C GLY A 52 -5.14 16.45 -13.75
N VAL A 53 -5.50 15.67 -12.74
CA VAL A 53 -5.34 14.22 -12.69
C VAL A 53 -6.70 13.54 -12.70
N ILE A 54 -6.74 12.22 -12.84
CA ILE A 54 -7.98 11.46 -12.70
C ILE A 54 -8.37 11.46 -11.23
N VAL A 55 -9.63 11.80 -10.94
CA VAL A 55 -10.16 11.78 -9.58
C VAL A 55 -11.44 10.95 -9.56
N LEU A 56 -11.41 9.84 -8.81
CA LEU A 56 -12.56 9.01 -8.50
C LEU A 56 -13.04 9.38 -7.10
N ARG A 57 -14.36 9.44 -6.87
CA ARG A 57 -14.91 9.86 -5.58
C ARG A 57 -15.92 8.86 -5.05
N HIS A 58 -15.79 8.50 -3.78
CA HIS A 58 -16.84 7.81 -3.03
C HIS A 58 -17.79 8.81 -2.39
N GLU A 59 -19.07 8.46 -2.29
CA GLU A 59 -20.09 9.31 -1.62
C GLU A 59 -19.84 9.46 -0.11
N LYS A 60 -19.21 8.46 0.50
CA LYS A 60 -18.84 8.42 1.92
C LYS A 60 -17.53 7.66 2.08
N ASN A 61 -16.87 7.82 3.22
CA ASN A 61 -15.69 7.05 3.57
C ASN A 61 -16.01 5.54 3.63
N LYS A 62 -15.30 4.77 2.81
CA LYS A 62 -15.35 3.30 2.71
C LYS A 62 -14.04 2.65 3.16
N GLY A 63 -13.00 3.43 3.40
CA GLY A 63 -11.67 2.98 3.82
C GLY A 63 -10.67 2.84 2.67
N LYS A 64 -9.38 2.83 3.03
CA LYS A 64 -8.24 2.74 2.09
C LYS A 64 -8.32 1.52 1.17
N GLY A 65 -8.73 0.36 1.69
CA GLY A 65 -8.86 -0.87 0.89
C GLY A 65 -9.87 -0.73 -0.25
N GLU A 66 -11.04 -0.15 0.04
CA GLU A 66 -12.06 0.15 -0.98
C GLU A 66 -11.57 1.20 -1.98
N ALA A 67 -10.85 2.22 -1.54
CA ALA A 67 -10.25 3.21 -2.43
C ALA A 67 -9.23 2.58 -3.40
N ILE A 68 -8.39 1.65 -2.92
CA ILE A 68 -7.48 0.88 -3.78
C ILE A 68 -8.27 0.02 -4.77
N LYS A 69 -9.30 -0.70 -4.32
CA LYS A 69 -10.15 -1.52 -5.19
C LYS A 69 -10.83 -0.69 -6.28
N THR A 70 -11.30 0.51 -5.96
CA THR A 70 -11.85 1.46 -6.92
C THR A 70 -10.81 1.87 -7.96
N GLY A 71 -9.57 2.15 -7.53
CA GLY A 71 -8.45 2.40 -8.45
C GLY A 71 -8.15 1.20 -9.35
N PHE A 72 -8.09 -0.01 -8.80
CA PHE A 72 -7.89 -1.25 -9.58
C PHE A 72 -9.02 -1.50 -10.59
N ASN A 73 -10.27 -1.30 -10.19
CA ASN A 73 -11.44 -1.41 -11.06
C ASN A 73 -11.34 -0.46 -12.25
N TYR A 74 -10.96 0.80 -12.01
CA TYR A 74 -10.78 1.79 -13.05
C TYR A 74 -9.68 1.42 -14.06
N LEU A 75 -8.68 0.64 -13.63
CA LEU A 75 -7.58 0.17 -14.46
C LEU A 75 -7.87 -1.13 -15.21
N LYS A 76 -8.97 -1.85 -14.91
CA LYS A 76 -9.26 -3.19 -15.45
C LYS A 76 -9.16 -3.24 -16.97
N ASP A 77 -9.79 -2.28 -17.67
CA ASP A 77 -9.84 -2.26 -19.13
C ASP A 77 -8.77 -1.34 -19.75
N LYS A 78 -7.79 -0.91 -18.95
CA LYS A 78 -6.68 -0.09 -19.39
C LYS A 78 -5.43 -0.93 -19.58
N ASN A 79 -4.69 -0.62 -20.65
CA ASN A 79 -3.39 -1.22 -20.88
C ASN A 79 -2.36 -0.60 -19.91
N ILE A 80 -2.25 -1.17 -18.71
CA ILE A 80 -1.30 -0.80 -17.65
C ILE A 80 -0.50 -2.04 -17.27
N ASP A 81 0.83 -1.93 -17.28
CA ASP A 81 1.74 -3.01 -16.95
C ASP A 81 2.00 -3.08 -15.44
N TYR A 82 2.11 -1.91 -14.80
CA TYR A 82 2.51 -1.77 -13.41
C TYR A 82 1.66 -0.75 -12.67
N ILE A 83 1.32 -1.07 -11.42
CA ILE A 83 0.49 -0.24 -10.57
C ILE A 83 1.28 0.06 -9.31
N ILE A 84 1.28 1.32 -8.88
CA ILE A 84 1.85 1.76 -7.62
C ILE A 84 0.73 2.32 -6.77
N VAL A 85 0.73 2.01 -5.48
CA VAL A 85 -0.16 2.60 -4.48
C VAL A 85 0.70 3.30 -3.45
N ALA A 86 0.40 4.58 -3.19
CA ALA A 86 1.05 5.37 -2.15
C ALA A 86 0.01 6.20 -1.41
N ASP A 87 0.23 6.45 -0.12
CA ASP A 87 -0.65 7.29 0.69
C ASP A 87 -0.56 8.76 0.26
N ALA A 88 -1.70 9.46 0.24
CA ALA A 88 -1.77 10.86 -0.17
C ALA A 88 -1.29 11.86 0.90
N ASP A 89 -0.92 11.39 2.09
CA ASP A 89 -0.58 12.21 3.26
C ASP A 89 0.90 12.64 3.31
N ARG A 90 1.68 12.31 2.27
CA ARG A 90 3.14 12.56 2.18
C ARG A 90 3.97 11.88 3.27
N GLN A 91 3.48 10.79 3.85
CA GLN A 91 4.30 9.93 4.70
C GLN A 91 5.47 9.30 3.92
N TYR A 92 5.31 9.10 2.61
CA TYR A 92 6.31 8.50 1.74
C TYR A 92 6.90 9.51 0.75
N ASN A 93 8.19 9.36 0.46
CA ASN A 93 8.82 10.11 -0.63
C ASN A 93 8.49 9.47 -1.98
N ILE A 94 7.65 10.12 -2.78
CA ILE A 94 7.20 9.61 -4.10
C ILE A 94 8.37 9.32 -5.06
N LYS A 95 9.54 9.96 -4.88
CA LYS A 95 10.74 9.64 -5.66
C LYS A 95 11.14 8.17 -5.55
N ASP A 96 10.86 7.53 -4.42
CA ASP A 96 11.18 6.12 -4.21
C ASP A 96 10.40 5.17 -5.13
N ALA A 97 9.30 5.61 -5.75
CA ALA A 97 8.55 4.85 -6.76
C ALA A 97 9.46 4.29 -7.88
N GLN A 98 10.55 4.99 -8.21
CA GLN A 98 11.51 4.52 -9.20
C GLN A 98 12.19 3.21 -8.79
N LYS A 99 12.45 3.00 -7.50
CA LYS A 99 12.99 1.74 -6.96
C LYS A 99 12.00 0.59 -7.12
N PHE A 100 10.71 0.85 -6.89
CA PHE A 100 9.64 -0.14 -7.09
C PHE A 100 9.55 -0.54 -8.57
N LEU A 101 9.56 0.42 -9.49
CA LEU A 101 9.54 0.15 -10.92
C LEU A 101 10.76 -0.65 -11.37
N LYS A 102 11.94 -0.36 -10.80
CA LYS A 102 13.16 -1.13 -11.04
C LYS A 102 12.97 -2.60 -10.63
N ALA A 103 12.51 -2.85 -9.41
CA ALA A 103 12.26 -4.21 -8.92
C ALA A 103 11.21 -4.97 -9.75
N LEU A 104 10.12 -4.30 -10.15
CA LEU A 104 9.09 -4.90 -11.00
C LEU A 104 9.63 -5.30 -12.39
N LYS A 105 10.50 -4.47 -12.98
CA LYS A 105 11.00 -4.67 -14.36
C LYS A 105 12.22 -5.58 -14.42
N GLU A 106 13.24 -5.28 -13.64
CA GLU A 106 14.55 -5.92 -13.71
C GLU A 106 14.57 -7.22 -12.91
N GLU A 107 14.04 -7.18 -11.69
CA GLU A 107 13.97 -8.38 -10.84
C GLU A 107 12.75 -9.25 -11.19
N LYS A 108 11.89 -8.80 -12.12
CA LYS A 108 10.63 -9.47 -12.48
C LYS A 108 9.78 -9.78 -11.24
N ALA A 109 9.80 -8.87 -10.26
CA ALA A 109 8.95 -8.99 -9.09
C ALA A 109 7.48 -8.77 -9.50
N ASP A 110 6.59 -9.44 -8.78
CA ASP A 110 5.15 -9.38 -9.01
C ASP A 110 4.47 -8.44 -8.02
N PHE A 111 4.98 -8.44 -6.79
CA PHE A 111 4.57 -7.57 -5.70
C PHE A 111 5.82 -6.98 -5.05
N VAL A 112 5.87 -5.65 -4.93
CA VAL A 112 6.98 -4.94 -4.32
C VAL A 112 6.45 -4.10 -3.19
N MET A 113 7.08 -4.16 -2.03
CA MET A 113 6.70 -3.33 -0.89
C MET A 113 7.88 -2.51 -0.38
N GLY A 114 7.59 -1.35 0.20
CA GLY A 114 8.60 -0.56 0.88
C GLY A 114 9.09 -1.28 2.14
N LYS A 115 10.39 -1.23 2.40
CA LYS A 115 10.97 -1.54 3.72
C LYS A 115 11.48 -0.27 4.38
N ARG A 116 11.04 -0.05 5.61
CA ARG A 116 11.46 1.08 6.42
C ARG A 116 12.83 0.85 7.02
N ASP A 117 13.55 1.94 7.24
CA ASP A 117 14.71 1.94 8.11
C ASP A 117 14.25 1.88 9.58
N TRP A 118 14.19 0.67 10.13
CA TRP A 118 13.77 0.41 11.50
C TRP A 118 14.65 1.06 12.57
N SER A 119 15.87 1.50 12.23
CA SER A 119 16.72 2.25 13.16
C SER A 119 16.15 3.64 13.48
N LYS A 120 15.38 4.21 12.54
CA LYS A 120 14.75 5.54 12.66
C LYS A 120 13.33 5.48 13.22
N VAL A 121 12.84 4.29 13.54
CA VAL A 121 11.48 4.05 14.03
C VAL A 121 11.46 4.08 15.56
N PRO A 122 10.49 4.75 16.21
CA PRO A 122 10.37 4.71 17.67
C PRO A 122 10.26 3.28 18.21
N LEU A 123 10.97 3.00 19.31
CA LEU A 123 11.19 1.64 19.83
C LEU A 123 9.91 0.81 19.98
N ARG A 124 8.81 1.42 20.43
CA ARG A 124 7.50 0.77 20.57
C ARG A 124 6.97 0.15 19.26
N HIS A 125 7.21 0.80 18.13
CA HIS A 125 6.77 0.30 16.82
C HIS A 125 7.72 -0.80 16.30
N ARG A 126 8.98 -0.79 16.74
CA ARG A 126 9.97 -1.83 16.40
C ARG A 126 9.58 -3.18 17.02
N LEU A 127 9.10 -3.19 18.26
CA LEU A 127 8.68 -4.44 18.92
C LEU A 127 7.44 -5.05 18.26
N GLY A 128 6.41 -4.24 18.00
CA GLY A 128 5.21 -4.71 17.30
C GLY A 128 5.55 -5.31 15.93
N ASN A 129 6.34 -4.61 15.13
CA ASN A 129 6.77 -5.13 13.83
C ASN A 129 7.64 -6.38 13.97
N PHE A 130 8.54 -6.45 14.94
CA PHE A 130 9.35 -7.66 15.16
C PHE A 130 8.46 -8.89 15.38
N ILE A 131 7.42 -8.77 16.21
CA ILE A 131 6.48 -9.87 16.49
C ILE A 131 5.73 -10.27 15.21
N TRP A 132 5.12 -9.31 14.50
CA TRP A 132 4.34 -9.59 13.30
C TRP A 132 5.18 -10.16 12.17
N ARG A 133 6.32 -9.53 11.88
CA ARG A 133 7.26 -9.97 10.85
C ARG A 133 7.77 -11.39 11.13
N THR A 134 8.14 -11.67 12.37
CA THR A 134 8.65 -13.00 12.76
C THR A 134 7.56 -14.06 12.61
N SER A 135 6.35 -13.77 13.08
CA SER A 135 5.19 -14.66 12.94
C SER A 135 4.86 -14.93 11.47
N PHE A 136 4.85 -13.87 10.65
CA PHE A 136 4.61 -13.96 9.21
C PHE A 136 5.66 -14.82 8.51
N ASN A 137 6.95 -14.53 8.73
CA ASN A 137 8.04 -15.26 8.11
C ASN A 137 8.01 -16.75 8.46
N LEU A 138 7.72 -17.09 9.72
CA LEU A 138 7.63 -18.47 10.19
C LEU A 138 6.47 -19.22 9.53
N LEU A 139 5.27 -18.62 9.52
CA LEU A 139 4.05 -19.30 9.04
C LEU A 139 4.00 -19.40 7.51
N PHE A 140 4.46 -18.36 6.81
CA PHE A 140 4.41 -18.27 5.35
C PHE A 140 5.71 -18.70 4.67
N GLY A 141 6.75 -19.09 5.43
CA GLY A 141 8.03 -19.53 4.90
C GLY A 141 8.75 -18.44 4.11
N LYS A 142 8.77 -17.21 4.66
CA LYS A 142 9.38 -16.03 4.02
C LYS A 142 10.53 -15.47 4.87
N ASN A 143 11.28 -14.55 4.27
CA ASN A 143 12.36 -13.83 4.94
C ASN A 143 12.25 -12.32 4.67
N LEU A 144 11.13 -11.74 5.09
CA LEU A 144 10.83 -10.31 4.92
C LEU A 144 11.42 -9.50 6.07
N GLU A 145 11.91 -8.30 5.76
CA GLU A 145 12.46 -7.30 6.69
C GLU A 145 11.37 -6.37 7.26
N ASP A 146 10.30 -6.14 6.51
CA ASP A 146 9.13 -5.31 6.85
C ASP A 146 7.85 -5.99 6.33
N THR A 147 6.73 -5.89 7.04
CA THR A 147 5.42 -6.41 6.58
C THR A 147 4.35 -5.32 6.55
N ASN A 148 4.66 -4.10 7.00
CA ASN A 148 3.67 -3.09 7.37
C ASN A 148 3.89 -1.75 6.65
N CYS A 149 4.05 -1.77 5.33
CA CYS A 149 4.30 -0.57 4.53
C CYS A 149 3.20 -0.37 3.47
N GLY A 150 2.52 0.77 3.54
CA GLY A 150 1.45 1.14 2.61
C GLY A 150 1.93 1.63 1.24
N PHE A 151 3.24 1.75 1.03
CA PHE A 151 3.84 2.04 -0.27
C PHE A 151 4.18 0.73 -0.96
N VAL A 152 3.36 0.36 -1.94
CA VAL A 152 3.43 -0.93 -2.62
C VAL A 152 3.29 -0.78 -4.12
N ALA A 153 3.78 -1.77 -4.87
CA ALA A 153 3.64 -1.84 -6.30
C ALA A 153 3.36 -3.26 -6.78
N PHE A 154 2.68 -3.36 -7.92
CA PHE A 154 2.14 -4.59 -8.47
C PHE A 154 2.45 -4.69 -9.95
N SER A 155 2.75 -5.89 -10.41
CA SER A 155 2.51 -6.28 -11.80
C SER A 155 1.00 -6.32 -12.10
N ARG A 156 0.63 -6.21 -13.38
CA ARG A 156 -0.76 -6.38 -13.84
C ARG A 156 -1.41 -7.65 -13.26
N LYS A 157 -0.76 -8.80 -13.40
CA LYS A 157 -1.26 -10.08 -12.90
C LYS A 157 -1.44 -10.11 -11.36
N ALA A 158 -0.53 -9.45 -10.63
CA ALA A 158 -0.62 -9.40 -9.18
C ALA A 158 -1.79 -8.54 -8.72
N MET A 159 -2.00 -7.39 -9.36
CA MET A 159 -3.15 -6.53 -9.10
C MET A 159 -4.48 -7.26 -9.33
N GLU A 160 -4.61 -8.03 -10.42
CA GLU A 160 -5.83 -8.79 -10.71
C GLU A 160 -6.15 -9.85 -9.66
N LYS A 161 -5.13 -10.56 -9.15
CA LYS A 161 -5.33 -11.60 -8.13
C LYS A 161 -5.49 -11.04 -6.72
N ILE A 162 -4.72 -10.01 -6.36
CA ILE A 162 -4.70 -9.47 -5.00
C ILE A 162 -5.96 -8.64 -4.72
N LYS A 163 -6.55 -8.00 -5.73
CA LYS A 163 -7.77 -7.19 -5.60
C LYS A 163 -8.87 -7.90 -4.80
N ASP A 164 -9.05 -9.20 -5.01
CA ASP A 164 -10.13 -9.98 -4.39
C ASP A 164 -9.87 -10.32 -2.91
N TYR A 165 -8.65 -10.08 -2.42
CA TYR A 165 -8.26 -10.31 -1.03
C TYR A 165 -8.32 -9.04 -0.17
N ILE A 166 -8.44 -7.86 -0.78
CA ILE A 166 -8.42 -6.59 -0.07
C ILE A 166 -9.78 -6.39 0.60
N HIS A 167 -9.83 -6.26 1.92
CA HIS A 167 -11.03 -5.82 2.65
C HIS A 167 -10.77 -4.51 3.38
N GLY A 168 -9.52 -4.22 3.72
CA GLY A 168 -9.08 -2.93 4.27
C GLY A 168 -8.89 -2.92 5.78
N GLY A 169 -9.08 -1.76 6.41
CA GLY A 169 -8.77 -1.58 7.83
C GLY A 169 -7.27 -1.65 8.12
N TYR A 170 -6.92 -2.10 9.33
CA TYR A 170 -5.54 -2.13 9.81
C TYR A 170 -4.73 -3.34 9.33
N ILE A 171 -5.37 -4.29 8.63
CA ILE A 171 -4.74 -5.52 8.12
C ILE A 171 -4.43 -5.43 6.61
N LEU A 172 -4.74 -4.31 5.97
CA LEU A 172 -4.67 -4.14 4.52
C LEU A 172 -3.31 -4.55 3.93
N GLU A 173 -2.22 -4.08 4.54
CA GLU A 173 -0.87 -4.41 4.09
C GLU A 173 -0.59 -5.92 4.21
N ASP A 174 -1.04 -6.56 5.29
CA ASP A 174 -0.94 -8.01 5.49
C ASP A 174 -1.84 -8.79 4.51
N GLU A 175 -3.06 -8.33 4.23
CA GLU A 175 -3.96 -8.95 3.25
C GLU A 175 -3.30 -9.03 1.86
N MET A 176 -2.72 -7.91 1.41
CA MET A 176 -2.02 -7.86 0.12
C MET A 176 -0.80 -8.79 0.10
N LEU A 177 -0.05 -8.84 1.20
CA LEU A 177 1.13 -9.68 1.31
C LEU A 177 0.76 -11.17 1.36
N ILE A 178 -0.24 -11.57 2.13
CA ILE A 178 -0.77 -12.95 2.19
C ILE A 178 -1.29 -13.37 0.82
N ALA A 179 -2.04 -12.51 0.14
CA ALA A 179 -2.52 -12.76 -1.20
C ALA A 179 -1.37 -12.99 -2.18
N ALA A 180 -0.28 -12.21 -2.07
CA ALA A 180 0.92 -12.41 -2.88
C ALA A 180 1.58 -13.76 -2.59
N VAL A 181 1.67 -14.18 -1.32
CA VAL A 181 2.21 -15.49 -0.96
C VAL A 181 1.34 -16.62 -1.49
N LYS A 182 0.02 -16.57 -1.28
CA LYS A 182 -0.93 -17.61 -1.70
C LYS A 182 -0.95 -17.80 -3.22
N ASN A 183 -0.70 -16.74 -3.99
CA ASN A 183 -0.60 -16.79 -5.45
C ASN A 183 0.82 -17.10 -5.96
N ASN A 184 1.77 -17.47 -5.09
CA ASN A 184 3.17 -17.76 -5.43
C ASN A 184 3.87 -16.62 -6.20
N PHE A 185 3.52 -15.38 -5.90
CA PHE A 185 4.13 -14.21 -6.53
C PHE A 185 5.54 -13.95 -6.02
N LYS A 186 6.41 -13.46 -6.91
CA LYS A 186 7.74 -12.99 -6.52
C LYS A 186 7.62 -11.68 -5.75
N ILE A 187 7.96 -11.72 -4.47
CA ILE A 187 7.90 -10.56 -3.56
C ILE A 187 9.30 -9.93 -3.45
N ALA A 188 9.39 -8.61 -3.59
CA ALA A 188 10.61 -7.84 -3.36
C ALA A 188 10.39 -6.71 -2.35
N GLN A 189 11.47 -6.29 -1.68
CA GLN A 189 11.43 -5.16 -0.75
C GLN A 189 12.45 -4.09 -1.11
N VAL A 190 11.99 -2.83 -1.19
CA VAL A 190 12.84 -1.69 -1.55
C VAL A 190 12.93 -0.68 -0.41
N PRO A 191 14.12 -0.14 -0.09
CA PRO A 191 14.25 0.82 1.00
C PRO A 191 13.51 2.11 0.67
N VAL A 192 12.63 2.54 1.60
CA VAL A 192 11.84 3.77 1.47
C VAL A 192 12.10 4.73 2.61
N GLU A 193 12.06 6.03 2.31
CA GLU A 193 12.08 7.09 3.31
C GLU A 193 10.65 7.34 3.82
N VAL A 194 10.51 7.42 5.16
CA VAL A 194 9.22 7.60 5.83
C VAL A 194 9.28 8.80 6.77
N TYR A 195 8.33 9.73 6.57
CA TYR A 195 8.15 10.89 7.42
C TYR A 195 7.09 10.61 8.50
N TYR A 196 7.55 10.45 9.75
CA TYR A 196 6.66 10.14 10.87
C TYR A 196 5.95 11.39 11.39
N LYS A 197 4.64 11.49 11.16
CA LYS A 197 3.77 12.45 11.87
C LYS A 197 3.46 11.92 13.29
N LYS A 198 3.52 12.78 14.31
CA LYS A 198 3.08 12.41 15.67
C LYS A 198 1.56 12.14 15.66
N LYS A 199 1.14 10.88 15.70
CA LYS A 199 -0.24 10.48 16.05
C LYS A 199 -0.28 9.94 17.48
N SER A 200 -1.15 10.52 18.31
CA SER A 200 -1.37 10.19 19.72
C SER A 200 -2.58 9.28 19.88
N GLY A 201 -2.42 8.19 20.64
CA GLY A 201 -3.52 7.28 21.02
C GLY A 201 -3.03 5.88 21.39
N ILE A 202 -2.79 5.62 22.69
CA ILE A 202 -2.23 4.35 23.20
C ILE A 202 -3.23 3.19 23.15
N LEU A 203 -4.49 3.41 23.58
CA LEU A 203 -5.52 2.36 23.66
C LEU A 203 -5.93 1.80 22.29
N ARG A 204 -6.05 2.68 21.29
CA ARG A 204 -6.36 2.27 19.91
C ARG A 204 -5.25 1.41 19.32
N GLY A 205 -3.99 1.70 19.69
CA GLY A 205 -2.83 0.95 19.25
C GLY A 205 -2.83 -0.51 19.72
N ILE A 206 -3.25 -0.79 20.96
CA ILE A 206 -3.23 -2.16 21.51
C ILE A 206 -4.22 -3.07 20.76
N ARG A 207 -5.47 -2.62 20.57
CA ARG A 207 -6.48 -3.41 19.83
C ARG A 207 -6.05 -3.67 18.39
N MET A 208 -5.42 -2.70 17.74
CA MET A 208 -4.84 -2.86 16.41
C MET A 208 -3.76 -3.94 16.40
N ILE A 209 -2.87 -3.93 17.39
CA ILE A 209 -1.76 -4.88 17.48
C ILE A 209 -2.26 -6.32 17.58
N PHE A 210 -3.24 -6.58 18.44
CA PHE A 210 -3.80 -7.92 18.58
C PHE A 210 -4.60 -8.34 17.35
N GLY A 211 -5.37 -7.44 16.74
CA GLY A 211 -6.14 -7.75 15.54
C GLY A 211 -5.25 -8.20 14.37
N VAL A 212 -4.17 -7.48 14.10
CA VAL A 212 -3.19 -7.82 13.06
C VAL A 212 -2.51 -9.15 13.37
N LEU A 213 -2.04 -9.34 14.61
CA LEU A 213 -1.37 -10.59 15.00
C LEU A 213 -2.31 -11.80 14.87
N ILE A 214 -3.53 -11.73 15.41
CA ILE A 214 -4.52 -12.80 15.32
C ILE A 214 -4.81 -13.13 13.86
N PHE A 215 -4.99 -12.11 13.01
CA PHE A 215 -5.21 -12.31 11.57
C PHE A 215 -4.05 -13.07 10.91
N ILE A 216 -2.80 -12.63 11.14
CA ILE A 216 -1.59 -13.32 10.62
C ILE A 216 -1.52 -14.76 11.11
N LEU A 217 -1.83 -15.01 12.40
CA LEU A 217 -1.80 -16.35 12.98
C LEU A 217 -2.86 -17.26 12.33
N ILE A 218 -4.10 -16.80 12.20
CA ILE A 218 -5.20 -17.57 11.59
C ILE A 218 -4.86 -17.91 10.14
N GLU A 219 -4.55 -16.90 9.33
CA GLU A 219 -4.26 -17.10 7.91
C GLU A 219 -2.97 -17.90 7.68
N GLY A 220 -1.97 -17.70 8.54
CA GLY A 220 -0.71 -18.40 8.48
C GLY A 220 -0.84 -19.87 8.89
N ILE A 221 -1.64 -20.21 9.91
CA ILE A 221 -1.96 -21.59 10.28
C ILE A 221 -2.70 -22.27 9.12
N LYS A 222 -3.75 -21.62 8.58
CA LYS A 222 -4.47 -22.14 7.42
C LYS A 222 -3.54 -22.43 6.24
N PHE A 223 -2.66 -21.49 5.92
CA PHE A 223 -1.69 -21.64 4.84
C PHE A 223 -0.67 -22.77 5.11
N ARG A 224 -0.05 -22.79 6.29
CA ARG A 224 1.01 -23.74 6.64
C ARG A 224 0.52 -25.17 6.72
N PHE A 225 -0.69 -25.37 7.24
CA PHE A 225 -1.27 -26.69 7.48
C PHE A 225 -2.33 -27.08 6.43
N LYS A 226 -2.54 -26.26 5.40
CA LYS A 226 -3.53 -26.49 4.32
C LYS A 226 -4.94 -26.73 4.85
N ILE A 227 -5.35 -25.92 5.83
CA ILE A 227 -6.69 -25.97 6.44
C ILE A 227 -7.56 -24.95 5.70
N GLU A 228 -8.73 -25.39 5.21
CA GLU A 228 -9.73 -24.55 4.54
C GLU A 228 -10.43 -23.58 5.51
#